data_AF-A0A447S3P9-F1
#
_entry.id   AF-A0A447S3P9-F1
#
_cell.length_a   1.000
_cell.length_b   1.000
_cell.length_c   1.000
_cell.angle_alpha   90.00
_cell.angle_beta   90.00
_cell.angle_gamma   90.00
#
_symmetry.space_group_name_H-M   'P 1'
#
loop_
_entity.id
_entity.type
_entity.pdbx_description
1 polymer ?
#
loop_
_entity_poly.entity_id
_entity_poly.type
_entity_poly.pdbx_seq_one_letter_code
_entity_poly.pdbx_strand_id
1 'polypeptide(L)'
;MAVPRCRRPGLQKNNHYSDEFKLVVVRAVISDRLTMREAAARFNLSAEILVRRWLDVYNDAGAEGLLNMQCGRPGQMTKPKNIPPLTDKELEKLSPEELRAELRYLRAENAYLKKLKALVQSEKKWQKALIISELRHEHALRDLLRAAGMSRSTWYYNMNALKQGDRYAGLKENIRKIYHYHKGRYGYRRITLALRKQGLRINHKTVQRLMAELSLRSVIRAKKYRAWKGRTGEAAPQYPEPELRCVKSQRKMGNRCDRVPGTGKKALPVVSSRSV
;
A
#
# COMPACT_ATOMS: atom_id res chain seq x y z
N MET A 1 29.30 24.82 -30.61
CA MET A 1 29.76 24.75 -29.21
C MET A 1 28.66 24.08 -28.38
N ALA A 2 28.89 22.86 -27.91
CA ALA A 2 27.90 22.10 -27.14
C ALA A 2 28.03 22.45 -25.65
N VAL A 3 26.97 23.02 -25.06
CA VAL A 3 26.94 23.34 -23.62
C VAL A 3 26.84 22.02 -22.84
N PRO A 4 27.77 21.74 -21.90
CA PRO A 4 27.77 20.49 -21.16
C PRO A 4 26.51 20.38 -20.29
N ARG A 5 25.76 19.29 -20.46
CA ARG A 5 24.63 18.94 -19.59
C ARG A 5 25.16 18.62 -18.19
N CYS A 6 25.09 19.60 -17.29
CA CYS A 6 25.36 19.39 -15.88
C CYS A 6 24.42 18.31 -15.33
N ARG A 7 25.00 17.24 -14.75
CA ARG A 7 24.25 16.23 -14.00
C ARG A 7 23.58 16.93 -12.82
N ARG A 8 22.24 16.96 -12.80
CA ARG A 8 21.47 17.49 -11.67
C ARG A 8 21.69 16.62 -10.42
N PRO A 9 22.15 17.19 -9.29
CA PRO A 9 22.08 16.53 -7.99
C PRO A 9 20.63 16.22 -7.62
N GLY A 10 20.41 15.17 -6.84
CA GLY A 10 19.08 14.67 -6.50
C GLY A 10 18.16 15.74 -5.89
N LEU A 11 16.95 15.87 -6.47
CA LEU A 11 15.88 16.74 -5.98
C LEU A 11 15.39 16.25 -4.62
N GLN A 12 15.46 17.10 -3.59
CA GLN A 12 14.91 16.75 -2.27
C GLN A 12 13.38 16.64 -2.35
N LYS A 13 12.84 15.49 -1.93
CA LYS A 13 11.39 15.23 -1.87
C LYS A 13 10.84 15.56 -0.47
N ASN A 14 11.08 16.77 0.01
CA ASN A 14 10.54 17.21 1.30
C ASN A 14 9.24 17.97 1.05
N ASN A 15 8.12 17.42 1.55
CA ASN A 15 6.79 18.00 1.42
C ASN A 15 6.53 19.17 2.39
N HIS A 16 7.50 19.52 3.25
CA HIS A 16 7.35 20.52 4.31
C HIS A 16 8.51 21.50 4.17
N TYR A 17 8.21 22.71 3.71
CA TYR A 17 9.16 23.82 3.62
C TYR A 17 8.90 24.75 4.80
N SER A 18 9.96 25.16 5.51
CA SER A 18 9.84 26.15 6.58
C SER A 18 9.38 27.50 6.02
N ASP A 19 8.67 28.27 6.82
CA ASP A 19 8.07 29.53 6.37
C ASP A 19 9.14 30.59 6.06
N GLU A 20 10.24 30.58 6.83
CA GLU A 20 11.43 31.38 6.56
C GLU A 20 12.05 31.07 5.19
N PHE A 21 12.13 29.78 4.83
CA PHE A 21 12.67 29.36 3.54
C PHE A 21 11.77 29.82 2.39
N LYS A 22 10.44 29.74 2.54
CA LYS A 22 9.50 30.27 1.53
C LYS A 22 9.71 31.76 1.29
N LEU A 23 9.89 32.55 2.36
CA LEU A 23 10.14 33.99 2.27
C LEU A 23 11.47 34.30 1.55
N VAL A 24 12.53 33.55 1.84
CA VAL A 24 13.83 33.70 1.17
C VAL A 24 13.70 33.46 -0.34
N VAL A 25 12.98 32.40 -0.73
CA VAL A 25 12.76 32.08 -2.14
C VAL A 25 11.98 33.19 -2.86
N VAL A 26 10.89 33.68 -2.25
CA VAL A 26 10.06 34.73 -2.86
C VAL A 26 10.80 36.06 -2.95
N ARG A 27 11.54 36.46 -1.91
CA ARG A 27 12.37 37.66 -1.93
C ARG A 27 13.42 37.60 -3.02
N ALA A 28 14.10 36.46 -3.18
CA ALA A 28 15.11 36.28 -4.23
C ALA A 28 14.50 36.36 -5.65
N VAL A 29 13.26 35.90 -5.85
CA VAL A 29 12.56 36.06 -7.14
C VAL A 29 12.29 37.53 -7.45
N ILE A 30 11.89 38.32 -6.45
CA ILE A 30 11.56 39.74 -6.60
C ILE A 30 12.82 40.59 -6.75
N SER A 31 13.85 40.37 -5.92
CA SER A 31 15.09 41.13 -5.94
C SER A 31 15.94 40.86 -7.18
N ASP A 32 16.07 39.57 -7.54
CA ASP A 32 16.99 39.14 -8.60
C ASP A 32 16.27 38.97 -9.95
N ARG A 33 14.96 39.30 -10.00
CA ARG A 33 14.07 39.13 -11.18
C ARG A 33 14.16 37.76 -11.84
N LEU A 34 14.30 36.71 -11.03
CA LEU A 34 14.45 35.34 -11.52
C LEU A 34 13.14 34.81 -12.09
N THR A 35 13.24 34.01 -13.16
CA THR A 35 12.09 33.21 -13.60
C THR A 35 11.79 32.12 -12.56
N MET A 36 10.53 31.67 -12.47
CA MET A 36 10.12 30.63 -11.51
C MET A 36 10.94 29.34 -11.68
N ARG A 37 11.35 29.04 -12.91
CA ARG A 37 12.17 27.89 -13.26
C ARG A 37 13.61 28.03 -12.78
N GLU A 38 14.19 29.23 -12.89
CA GLU A 38 15.53 29.54 -12.38
C GLU A 38 15.55 29.56 -10.85
N ALA A 39 14.54 30.13 -10.21
CA ALA A 39 14.39 30.09 -8.76
C ALA A 39 14.23 28.65 -8.25
N ALA A 40 13.38 27.84 -8.90
CA ALA A 40 13.25 26.43 -8.55
C ALA A 40 14.57 25.66 -8.71
N ALA A 41 15.36 25.96 -9.74
CA ALA A 41 16.67 25.35 -9.94
C ALA A 41 17.69 25.81 -8.88
N ARG A 42 17.73 27.11 -8.56
CA ARG A 42 18.65 27.71 -7.57
C ARG A 42 18.41 27.18 -6.17
N PHE A 43 17.14 27.00 -5.79
CA PHE A 43 16.72 26.52 -4.46
C PHE A 43 16.42 25.01 -4.43
N ASN A 44 16.76 24.27 -5.49
CA ASN A 44 16.57 22.82 -5.61
C ASN A 44 15.13 22.34 -5.32
N LEU A 45 14.14 23.10 -5.78
CA LEU A 45 12.72 22.78 -5.62
C LEU A 45 12.26 21.80 -6.70
N SER A 46 11.39 20.86 -6.30
CA SER A 46 10.90 19.81 -7.21
C SER A 46 10.02 20.35 -8.34
N ALA A 47 9.37 21.50 -8.17
CA ALA A 47 8.45 22.06 -9.16
C ALA A 47 8.43 23.59 -9.11
N GLU A 48 8.44 24.22 -10.28
CA GLU A 48 8.28 25.68 -10.45
C GLU A 48 6.89 26.17 -9.98
N ILE A 49 5.90 25.28 -9.96
CA ILE A 49 4.53 25.54 -9.49
C ILE A 49 4.51 25.95 -8.00
N LEU A 50 5.45 25.44 -7.18
CA LEU A 50 5.56 25.82 -5.77
C LEU A 50 5.97 27.28 -5.61
N VAL A 51 6.97 27.71 -6.39
CA VAL A 51 7.46 29.10 -6.39
C VAL A 51 6.35 30.04 -6.85
N ARG A 52 5.64 29.67 -7.92
CA ARG A 52 4.48 30.44 -8.40
C ARG A 52 3.42 30.61 -7.32
N ARG A 53 3.01 29.52 -6.67
CA ARG A 53 1.99 29.56 -5.62
C ARG A 53 2.41 30.43 -4.43
N TRP A 54 3.69 30.38 -4.02
CA TRP A 54 4.19 31.24 -2.95
C TRP A 54 4.25 32.71 -3.36
N LEU A 55 4.60 33.00 -4.62
CA LEU A 55 4.61 34.36 -5.14
C LEU A 55 3.20 34.94 -5.26
N ASP A 56 2.23 34.16 -5.74
CA ASP A 56 0.82 34.57 -5.83
C ASP A 56 0.29 34.95 -4.44
N VAL A 57 0.50 34.08 -3.42
CA VAL A 57 0.10 34.37 -2.03
C VAL A 57 0.81 35.59 -1.45
N TYR A 58 2.09 35.78 -1.79
CA TYR A 58 2.86 36.93 -1.33
C TYR A 58 2.41 38.24 -1.98
N ASN A 59 2.02 38.21 -3.25
CA ASN A 59 1.45 39.37 -3.94
C ASN A 59 0.06 39.74 -3.41
N ASP A 60 -0.74 38.73 -3.05
CA ASP A 60 -2.12 38.94 -2.59
C ASP A 60 -2.19 39.36 -1.11
N ALA A 61 -1.38 38.76 -0.24
CA ALA A 61 -1.49 38.89 1.22
C ALA A 61 -0.16 39.21 1.94
N GLY A 62 0.89 39.53 1.18
CA GLY A 62 2.20 39.91 1.72
C GLY A 62 2.94 38.78 2.45
N ALA A 63 3.95 39.17 3.23
CA ALA A 63 4.75 38.23 4.02
C ALA A 63 3.91 37.49 5.07
N GLU A 64 2.94 38.17 5.69
CA GLU A 64 2.06 37.60 6.72
C GLU A 64 1.13 36.51 6.15
N GLY A 65 0.65 36.69 4.91
CA GLY A 65 -0.16 35.69 4.22
C GLY A 65 0.61 34.41 3.89
N LEU A 66 1.91 34.53 3.60
CA LEU A 66 2.76 33.37 3.32
C LEU A 66 3.11 32.57 4.59
N LEU A 67 3.29 33.25 5.72
CA LEU A 67 3.52 32.62 7.03
C LEU A 67 2.27 31.85 7.50
N ASN A 68 1.07 32.37 7.25
CA ASN A 68 -0.20 31.75 7.63
C ASN A 68 -0.73 30.73 6.61
N MET A 69 0.08 30.36 5.61
CA MET A 69 -0.30 29.44 4.55
C MET A 69 -0.40 28.00 5.07
N GLN A 70 -1.60 27.63 5.55
CA GLN A 70 -1.88 26.26 5.98
C GLN A 70 -1.84 25.28 4.79
N CYS A 71 -1.07 24.21 4.94
CA CYS A 71 -1.05 23.10 3.98
C CYS A 71 -2.33 22.26 4.11
N GLY A 72 -3.27 22.51 3.20
CA GLY A 72 -4.52 21.74 3.12
C GLY A 72 -5.54 22.15 4.17
N ARG A 73 -6.76 21.59 4.05
CA ARG A 73 -7.89 21.87 4.94
C ARG A 73 -7.88 20.86 6.09
N PRO A 74 -7.41 21.18 7.32
CA PRO A 74 -7.90 20.48 8.49
C PRO A 74 -9.31 21.01 8.75
N GLY A 75 -10.30 20.46 8.05
CA GLY A 75 -11.68 20.64 8.48
C GLY A 75 -11.78 19.94 9.83
N GLN A 76 -11.80 20.68 10.93
CA GLN A 76 -12.19 20.09 12.20
C GLN A 76 -13.56 19.46 12.00
N MET A 77 -13.64 18.14 12.19
CA MET A 77 -14.93 17.49 12.34
C MET A 77 -15.53 18.03 13.62
N THR A 78 -16.56 18.89 13.51
CA THR A 78 -17.36 19.28 14.66
C THR A 78 -17.90 18.00 15.28
N LYS A 79 -17.52 17.70 16.52
CA LYS A 79 -18.12 16.61 17.28
C LYS A 79 -19.65 16.81 17.26
N PRO A 80 -20.45 15.75 17.08
CA PRO A 80 -21.90 15.89 17.13
C PRO A 80 -22.26 16.54 18.47
N LYS A 81 -23.04 17.64 18.42
CA LYS A 81 -23.54 18.32 19.63
C LYS A 81 -24.34 17.28 20.41
N ASN A 82 -23.93 17.01 21.64
CA ASN A 82 -24.71 16.21 22.57
C ASN A 82 -25.88 17.10 23.01
N ILE A 83 -27.04 16.94 22.37
CA ILE A 83 -28.23 17.72 22.70
C ILE A 83 -28.78 17.09 24.00
N PRO A 84 -28.87 17.84 25.11
CA PRO A 84 -29.48 17.34 26.34
C PRO A 84 -30.89 16.82 26.07
N PRO A 85 -31.40 15.85 26.86
CA PRO A 85 -32.80 15.46 26.78
C PRO A 85 -33.69 16.70 26.92
N LEU A 86 -34.65 16.87 26.01
CA LEU A 86 -35.60 17.98 26.04
C LEU A 86 -36.38 17.97 27.35
N THR A 87 -36.49 19.12 28.01
CA THR A 87 -37.24 19.22 29.29
C THR A 87 -38.75 19.22 29.05
N ASP A 88 -39.53 18.75 30.03
CA ASP A 88 -41.00 18.61 29.90
C ASP A 88 -41.70 19.92 29.48
N LYS A 89 -41.17 21.07 29.90
CA LYS A 89 -41.69 22.41 29.55
C LYS A 89 -41.38 22.85 28.11
N GLU A 90 -40.39 22.24 27.47
CA GLU A 90 -40.04 22.49 26.08
C GLU A 90 -40.89 21.62 25.15
N LEU A 91 -41.24 20.41 25.58
CA LEU A 91 -42.13 19.46 24.88
C LEU A 91 -43.53 20.03 24.61
N GLU A 92 -44.10 20.79 25.57
CA GLU A 92 -45.43 21.42 25.43
C GLU A 92 -45.47 22.56 24.40
N LYS A 93 -44.32 23.13 24.04
CA LYS A 93 -44.22 24.23 23.07
C LYS A 93 -44.04 23.76 21.64
N LEU A 94 -43.77 22.47 21.42
CA LEU A 94 -43.61 21.91 20.09
C LEU A 94 -44.95 21.71 19.39
N SER A 95 -44.94 21.93 18.08
CA SER A 95 -46.08 21.61 17.23
C SER A 95 -46.39 20.10 17.31
N PRO A 96 -47.66 19.67 17.21
CA PRO A 96 -48.03 18.25 17.13
C PRO A 96 -47.27 17.48 16.03
N GLU A 97 -46.85 18.17 14.96
CA GLU A 97 -46.05 17.59 13.89
C GLU A 97 -44.61 17.31 14.32
N GLU A 98 -44.01 18.21 15.08
CA GLU A 98 -42.66 18.07 15.62
C GLU A 98 -42.61 16.94 16.65
N LEU A 99 -43.64 16.84 17.50
CA LEU A 99 -43.78 15.74 18.45
C LEU A 99 -43.89 14.38 17.74
N ARG A 100 -44.69 14.30 16.66
CA ARG A 100 -44.80 13.09 15.83
C ARG A 100 -43.47 12.74 15.15
N ALA A 101 -42.71 13.74 14.71
CA ALA A 101 -41.40 13.54 14.11
C ALA A 101 -40.38 13.02 15.14
N GLU A 102 -40.39 13.56 16.35
CA GLU A 102 -39.53 13.08 17.44
C GLU A 102 -39.88 11.66 17.86
N LEU A 103 -41.17 11.32 17.96
CA LEU A 103 -41.59 9.93 18.21
C LEU A 103 -41.12 8.96 17.11
N ARG A 104 -41.13 9.39 15.84
CA ARG A 104 -40.57 8.58 14.73
C ARG A 104 -39.07 8.36 14.91
N TYR A 105 -38.34 9.42 15.25
CA TYR A 105 -36.90 9.36 15.51
C TYR A 105 -36.56 8.45 16.69
N LEU A 106 -37.22 8.65 17.84
CA LEU A 106 -37.01 7.85 19.06
C LEU A 106 -37.35 6.37 18.84
N ARG A 107 -38.41 6.07 18.06
CA ARG A 107 -38.72 4.69 17.67
C ARG A 107 -37.60 4.07 16.85
N ALA A 108 -37.07 4.81 15.87
CA ALA A 108 -35.96 4.34 15.03
C ALA A 108 -34.66 4.16 15.84
N GLU A 109 -34.34 5.08 16.75
CA GLU A 109 -33.16 4.99 17.63
C GLU A 109 -33.26 3.77 18.56
N ASN A 110 -34.41 3.56 19.21
CA ASN A 110 -34.61 2.40 20.06
C ASN A 110 -34.51 1.08 19.30
N ALA A 111 -35.12 0.99 18.10
CA ALA A 111 -35.01 -0.20 17.24
C ALA A 111 -33.55 -0.45 16.84
N TYR A 112 -32.82 0.60 16.46
CA TYR A 112 -31.40 0.54 16.14
C TYR A 112 -30.55 0.06 17.32
N LEU A 113 -30.71 0.65 18.50
CA LEU A 113 -29.96 0.30 19.71
C LEU A 113 -30.26 -1.13 20.18
N LYS A 114 -31.51 -1.60 20.07
CA LYS A 114 -31.87 -3.00 20.37
C LYS A 114 -31.15 -3.98 19.44
N LYS A 115 -31.16 -3.74 18.12
CA LYS A 115 -30.43 -4.56 17.15
C LYS A 115 -28.92 -4.47 17.32
N LEU A 116 -28.40 -3.28 17.61
CA LEU A 116 -26.99 -3.07 17.87
C LEU A 116 -26.54 -3.86 19.11
N LYS A 117 -27.26 -3.78 20.23
CA LYS A 117 -26.99 -4.58 21.44
C LYS A 117 -26.97 -6.08 21.15
N ALA A 118 -27.85 -6.57 20.28
CA ALA A 118 -27.87 -7.99 19.87
C ALA A 118 -26.64 -8.40 19.02
N LEU A 119 -25.95 -7.47 18.36
CA LEU A 119 -24.86 -7.72 17.41
C LEU A 119 -23.46 -7.30 17.92
N VAL A 120 -23.35 -6.60 19.06
CA VAL A 120 -22.14 -5.86 19.49
C VAL A 120 -21.07 -6.71 20.17
N GLN A 121 -20.52 -7.67 19.44
CA GLN A 121 -19.14 -8.09 19.69
C GLN A 121 -18.12 -7.42 18.73
N SER A 122 -18.56 -6.57 17.79
CA SER A 122 -17.61 -5.77 17.00
C SER A 122 -18.18 -4.45 16.47
N GLU A 123 -17.41 -3.37 16.60
CA GLU A 123 -17.80 -2.00 16.23
C GLU A 123 -17.55 -1.66 14.74
N LYS A 124 -17.70 -2.62 13.82
CA LYS A 124 -17.28 -2.39 12.43
C LYS A 124 -18.33 -1.57 11.67
N LYS A 125 -17.88 -0.56 10.91
CA LYS A 125 -18.76 0.34 10.12
C LYS A 125 -19.70 -0.41 9.16
N TRP A 126 -19.26 -1.52 8.57
CA TRP A 126 -20.09 -2.31 7.65
C TRP A 126 -21.26 -3.01 8.35
N GLN A 127 -21.11 -3.39 9.62
CA GLN A 127 -22.20 -3.99 10.41
C GLN A 127 -23.29 -2.98 10.73
N LYS A 128 -22.90 -1.75 11.07
CA LYS A 128 -23.86 -0.65 11.22
C LYS A 128 -24.66 -0.44 9.92
N ALA A 129 -24.00 -0.51 8.76
CA ALA A 129 -24.68 -0.38 7.48
C ALA A 129 -25.66 -1.53 7.20
N LEU A 130 -25.33 -2.75 7.63
CA LEU A 130 -26.22 -3.91 7.57
C LEU A 130 -27.47 -3.74 8.45
N ILE A 131 -27.30 -3.32 9.72
CA ILE A 131 -28.42 -3.04 10.63
C ILE A 131 -29.36 -1.98 10.04
N ILE A 132 -28.80 -0.91 9.48
CA ILE A 132 -29.59 0.14 8.82
C ILE A 132 -30.35 -0.43 7.61
N SER A 133 -29.73 -1.31 6.83
CA SER A 133 -30.38 -1.93 5.67
C SER A 133 -31.55 -2.82 6.09
N GLU A 134 -31.41 -3.54 7.20
CA GLU A 134 -32.50 -4.33 7.75
C GLU A 134 -33.60 -3.43 8.27
N LEU A 135 -33.33 -2.42 9.10
CA LEU A 135 -34.38 -1.56 9.69
C LEU A 135 -35.07 -0.62 8.69
N ARG A 136 -34.59 -0.58 7.44
CA ARG A 136 -35.11 0.32 6.40
C ARG A 136 -36.57 0.06 6.02
N HIS A 137 -37.11 -1.12 6.30
CA HIS A 137 -38.54 -1.42 6.03
C HIS A 137 -39.48 -0.78 7.05
N GLU A 138 -39.03 -0.59 8.30
CA GLU A 138 -39.83 -0.04 9.39
C GLU A 138 -39.59 1.45 9.63
N HIS A 139 -38.38 1.94 9.35
CA HIS A 139 -37.96 3.30 9.70
C HIS A 139 -37.34 4.04 8.53
N ALA A 140 -37.51 5.37 8.53
CA ALA A 140 -36.92 6.23 7.52
C ALA A 140 -35.38 6.22 7.61
N LEU A 141 -34.71 6.19 6.45
CA LEU A 141 -33.24 6.13 6.38
C LEU A 141 -32.56 7.32 7.09
N ARG A 142 -33.19 8.49 7.08
CA ARG A 142 -32.65 9.69 7.74
C ARG A 142 -32.49 9.48 9.24
N ASP A 143 -33.52 8.93 9.89
CA ASP A 143 -33.57 8.73 11.34
C ASP A 143 -32.59 7.63 11.75
N LEU A 144 -32.52 6.55 10.97
CA LEU A 144 -31.56 5.47 11.17
C LEU A 144 -30.11 5.93 11.03
N LEU A 145 -29.81 6.79 10.06
CA LEU A 145 -28.46 7.35 9.89
C LEU A 145 -28.07 8.28 11.04
N ARG A 146 -29.04 9.06 11.56
CA ARG A 146 -28.86 9.92 12.73
C ARG A 146 -28.58 9.08 13.97
N ALA A 147 -29.39 8.04 14.23
CA ALA A 147 -29.18 7.11 15.34
C ALA A 147 -27.84 6.36 15.26
N ALA A 148 -27.40 5.98 14.05
CA ALA A 148 -26.12 5.28 13.85
C ALA A 148 -24.88 6.18 13.90
N GLY A 149 -25.05 7.51 13.85
CA GLY A 149 -23.97 8.48 13.69
C GLY A 149 -23.20 8.30 12.38
N MET A 150 -23.88 7.91 11.29
CA MET A 150 -23.24 7.59 10.00
C MET A 150 -23.71 8.53 8.90
N SER A 151 -22.78 9.00 8.05
CA SER A 151 -23.15 9.77 6.87
C SER A 151 -23.79 8.88 5.80
N ARG A 152 -24.72 9.46 5.01
CA ARG A 152 -25.39 8.78 3.89
C ARG A 152 -24.38 8.19 2.88
N SER A 153 -23.31 8.92 2.57
CA SER A 153 -22.24 8.45 1.67
C SER A 153 -21.50 7.24 2.20
N THR A 154 -21.21 7.21 3.51
CA THR A 154 -20.57 6.07 4.17
C THR A 154 -21.45 4.83 4.10
N TRP A 155 -22.77 4.99 4.28
CA TRP A 155 -23.73 3.89 4.17
C TRP A 155 -23.76 3.31 2.75
N TYR A 156 -23.90 4.13 1.71
CA TYR A 156 -23.87 3.66 0.32
C TYR A 156 -22.53 3.01 -0.04
N TYR A 157 -21.41 3.56 0.42
CA TYR A 157 -20.09 2.95 0.20
C TYR A 157 -20.02 1.53 0.76
N ASN A 158 -20.45 1.34 2.02
CA ASN A 158 -20.45 0.03 2.66
C ASN A 158 -21.41 -0.95 1.98
N MET A 159 -22.60 -0.49 1.58
CA MET A 159 -23.56 -1.32 0.85
C MET A 159 -23.03 -1.73 -0.53
N ASN A 160 -22.40 -0.81 -1.26
CA ASN A 160 -21.79 -1.12 -2.54
C ASN A 160 -20.60 -2.07 -2.40
N ALA A 161 -19.78 -1.90 -1.35
CA ALA A 161 -18.67 -2.80 -1.05
C ALA A 161 -19.16 -4.23 -0.73
N LEU A 162 -20.28 -4.37 -0.01
CA LEU A 162 -20.91 -5.67 0.26
C LEU A 162 -21.48 -6.31 -1.01
N LYS A 163 -22.14 -5.52 -1.87
CA LYS A 163 -22.69 -5.98 -3.15
C LYS A 163 -21.63 -6.40 -4.17
N GLN A 164 -20.48 -5.70 -4.20
CA GLN A 164 -19.40 -6.01 -5.12
C GLN A 164 -18.72 -7.36 -4.83
N GLY A 165 -19.05 -8.00 -3.71
CA GLY A 165 -18.55 -9.31 -3.35
C GLY A 165 -17.01 -9.36 -3.33
N ASP A 166 -16.46 -10.56 -3.45
CA ASP A 166 -15.03 -10.72 -3.54
C ASP A 166 -14.54 -10.60 -4.99
N ARG A 167 -13.87 -9.49 -5.30
CA ARG A 167 -13.19 -9.27 -6.59
C ARG A 167 -12.28 -10.43 -6.99
N TYR A 168 -11.71 -11.14 -6.01
CA TYR A 168 -10.78 -12.23 -6.23
C TYR A 168 -11.43 -13.62 -6.13
N ALA A 169 -12.76 -13.73 -6.14
CA ALA A 169 -13.47 -15.01 -5.99
C ALA A 169 -12.96 -16.08 -6.98
N GLY A 170 -12.92 -15.77 -8.28
CA GLY A 170 -12.42 -16.69 -9.30
C GLY A 170 -10.94 -17.04 -9.13
N LEU A 171 -10.13 -16.07 -8.69
CA LEU A 171 -8.72 -16.32 -8.40
C LEU A 171 -8.53 -17.23 -7.17
N LYS A 172 -9.33 -17.03 -6.12
CA LYS A 172 -9.35 -17.89 -4.94
C LYS A 172 -9.74 -19.32 -5.28
N GLU A 173 -10.66 -19.50 -6.21
CA GLU A 173 -11.05 -20.81 -6.72
C GLU A 173 -9.90 -21.48 -7.50
N ASN A 174 -9.23 -20.75 -8.39
CA ASN A 174 -8.06 -21.26 -9.11
C ASN A 174 -6.91 -21.63 -8.18
N ILE A 175 -6.65 -20.82 -7.15
CA ILE A 175 -5.66 -21.14 -6.10
C ILE A 175 -6.03 -22.43 -5.38
N ARG A 176 -7.31 -22.61 -4.99
CA ARG A 176 -7.80 -23.86 -4.39
C ARG A 176 -7.60 -25.05 -5.32
N LYS A 177 -7.98 -24.93 -6.59
CA LYS A 177 -7.81 -25.98 -7.61
C LYS A 177 -6.35 -26.43 -7.73
N ILE A 178 -5.42 -25.49 -7.91
CA ILE A 178 -3.98 -25.79 -8.01
C ILE A 178 -3.45 -26.41 -6.71
N TYR A 179 -3.88 -25.88 -5.56
CA TYR A 179 -3.44 -26.37 -4.25
C TYR A 179 -3.86 -27.83 -4.03
N HIS A 180 -5.12 -28.19 -4.29
CA HIS A 180 -5.63 -29.55 -4.14
C HIS A 180 -5.06 -30.51 -5.19
N TYR A 181 -4.90 -30.07 -6.44
CA TYR A 181 -4.25 -30.86 -7.49
C TYR A 181 -2.84 -31.32 -7.08
N HIS A 182 -2.09 -30.44 -6.40
CA HIS A 182 -0.74 -30.76 -5.88
C HIS A 182 -0.73 -31.28 -4.43
N LYS A 183 -1.89 -31.67 -3.88
CA LYS A 183 -2.07 -32.24 -2.53
C LYS A 183 -1.47 -31.36 -1.42
N GLY A 184 -1.59 -30.04 -1.55
CA GLY A 184 -1.11 -29.06 -0.57
C GLY A 184 0.40 -28.89 -0.47
N ARG A 185 1.20 -29.53 -1.33
CA ARG A 185 2.67 -29.38 -1.34
C ARG A 185 3.10 -28.00 -1.86
N TYR A 186 2.26 -27.34 -2.66
CA TYR A 186 2.61 -26.07 -3.27
C TYR A 186 2.27 -24.91 -2.34
N GLY A 187 3.29 -24.09 -2.05
CA GLY A 187 3.12 -22.79 -1.42
C GLY A 187 2.91 -21.67 -2.43
N TYR A 188 2.67 -20.46 -1.92
CA TYR A 188 2.33 -19.29 -2.74
C TYR A 188 3.30 -19.01 -3.89
N ARG A 189 4.61 -19.26 -3.70
CA ARG A 189 5.63 -19.10 -4.76
C ARG A 189 5.38 -20.04 -5.93
N ARG A 190 5.16 -21.34 -5.67
CA ARG A 190 4.90 -22.35 -6.72
C ARG A 190 3.53 -22.17 -7.36
N ILE A 191 2.51 -21.80 -6.57
CA ILE A 191 1.18 -21.49 -7.09
C ILE A 191 1.23 -20.26 -8.00
N THR A 192 1.99 -19.22 -7.65
CA THR A 192 2.17 -18.04 -8.51
C THR A 192 2.78 -18.43 -9.86
N LEU A 193 3.77 -19.32 -9.88
CA LEU A 193 4.36 -19.83 -11.13
C LEU A 193 3.34 -20.62 -11.96
N ALA A 194 2.54 -21.47 -11.32
CA ALA A 194 1.48 -22.22 -12.00
C ALA A 194 0.40 -21.29 -12.61
N LEU A 195 -0.02 -20.25 -11.87
CA LEU A 195 -0.94 -19.23 -12.36
C LEU A 195 -0.36 -18.44 -13.53
N ARG A 196 0.93 -18.09 -13.48
CA ARG A 196 1.62 -17.43 -14.61
C ARG A 196 1.69 -18.32 -15.84
N LYS A 197 1.88 -19.64 -15.67
CA LYS A 197 1.86 -20.61 -16.77
C LYS A 197 0.48 -20.70 -17.42
N GLN A 198 -0.59 -20.45 -16.66
CA GLN A 198 -1.97 -20.33 -17.17
C GLN A 198 -2.30 -18.94 -17.75
N GLY A 199 -1.30 -18.05 -17.91
CA GLY A 199 -1.48 -16.71 -18.47
C GLY A 199 -1.86 -15.61 -17.46
N LEU A 200 -2.06 -15.96 -16.18
CA LEU A 200 -2.43 -14.98 -15.14
C LEU A 200 -1.19 -14.31 -14.55
N ARG A 201 -0.90 -13.08 -14.99
CA ARG A 201 0.23 -12.26 -14.50
C ARG A 201 -0.10 -11.60 -13.17
N ILE A 202 -0.06 -12.38 -12.09
CA ILE A 202 -0.39 -11.94 -10.74
C ILE A 202 0.89 -11.79 -9.90
N ASN A 203 0.89 -10.82 -8.97
CA ASN A 203 1.98 -10.62 -8.02
C ASN A 203 1.96 -11.75 -6.97
N HIS A 204 3.13 -12.27 -6.60
CA HIS A 204 3.22 -13.33 -5.60
C HIS A 204 2.68 -12.89 -4.22
N LYS A 205 2.76 -11.60 -3.89
CA LYS A 205 2.21 -11.04 -2.64
C LYS A 205 0.68 -11.16 -2.58
N THR A 206 -0.01 -10.94 -3.70
CA THR A 206 -1.48 -11.05 -3.73
C THR A 206 -1.92 -12.50 -3.60
N VAL A 207 -1.20 -13.44 -4.24
CA VAL A 207 -1.44 -14.88 -4.05
C VAL A 207 -1.21 -15.28 -2.59
N GLN A 208 -0.13 -14.80 -1.97
CA GLN A 208 0.17 -15.08 -0.55
C GLN A 208 -0.94 -14.57 0.37
N ARG A 209 -1.41 -13.33 0.17
CA ARG A 209 -2.52 -12.76 0.95
C ARG A 209 -3.80 -13.59 0.80
N LEU A 210 -4.16 -13.96 -0.43
CA LEU A 210 -5.37 -14.75 -0.71
C LEU A 210 -5.28 -16.16 -0.13
N MET A 211 -4.10 -16.79 -0.17
CA MET A 211 -3.88 -18.06 0.51
C MET A 211 -4.03 -17.95 2.03
N ALA A 212 -3.53 -16.87 2.63
CA ALA A 212 -3.69 -16.64 4.07
C ALA A 212 -5.16 -16.44 4.46
N GLU A 213 -5.92 -15.69 3.67
CA GLU A 213 -7.36 -15.50 3.86
C GLU A 213 -8.15 -16.81 3.76
N LEU A 214 -7.75 -17.69 2.83
CA LEU A 214 -8.31 -19.04 2.69
C LEU A 214 -7.73 -20.06 3.70
N SER A 215 -6.83 -19.63 4.59
CA SER A 215 -6.12 -20.51 5.53
C SER A 215 -5.36 -21.67 4.87
N LEU A 216 -4.93 -21.52 3.61
CA LEU A 216 -4.15 -22.53 2.87
C LEU A 216 -2.65 -22.35 3.13
N ARG A 217 -1.99 -23.40 3.63
CA ARG A 217 -0.54 -23.40 3.92
C ARG A 217 0.14 -24.57 3.23
N SER A 218 1.36 -24.37 2.75
CA SER A 218 2.11 -25.47 2.14
C SER A 218 2.51 -26.51 3.18
N VAL A 219 2.29 -27.78 2.88
CA VAL A 219 2.81 -28.90 3.67
C VAL A 219 4.32 -28.98 3.47
N ILE A 220 5.07 -28.57 4.49
CA ILE A 220 6.54 -28.64 4.51
C ILE A 220 6.93 -29.88 5.30
N ARG A 221 7.78 -30.74 4.72
CA ARG A 221 8.38 -31.86 5.43
C ARG A 221 9.32 -31.30 6.50
N ALA A 222 9.10 -31.66 7.77
CA ALA A 222 10.02 -31.33 8.84
C ALA A 222 11.43 -31.82 8.49
N LYS A 223 12.43 -30.94 8.62
CA LYS A 223 13.82 -31.30 8.36
C LYS A 223 14.25 -32.32 9.43
N LYS A 224 14.66 -33.51 9.01
CA LYS A 224 15.21 -34.53 9.93
C LYS A 224 16.50 -33.98 10.55
N TYR A 225 16.59 -34.04 11.87
CA TYR A 225 17.81 -33.69 12.60
C TYR A 225 18.97 -34.54 12.11
N ARG A 226 20.14 -33.91 11.95
CA ARG A 226 21.41 -34.58 11.69
C ARG A 226 22.37 -34.08 12.75
N ALA A 227 22.82 -34.99 13.63
CA ALA A 227 23.73 -34.69 14.74
C ALA A 227 25.04 -34.05 14.24
N TRP A 228 25.45 -34.42 13.03
CA TRP A 228 26.60 -33.87 12.35
C TRP A 228 26.17 -33.20 11.04
N LYS A 229 26.51 -31.92 10.82
CA LYS A 229 26.24 -31.20 9.56
C LYS A 229 27.36 -31.33 8.51
N GLY A 230 28.41 -32.11 8.81
CA GLY A 230 29.67 -32.09 8.05
C GLY A 230 30.54 -30.90 8.43
N ARG A 231 31.77 -30.82 7.89
CA ARG A 231 32.55 -29.57 7.90
C ARG A 231 31.76 -28.52 7.14
N THR A 232 31.17 -27.58 7.86
CA THR A 232 30.43 -26.47 7.28
C THR A 232 31.39 -25.30 7.21
N GLY A 233 31.93 -25.00 6.02
CA GLY A 233 32.74 -23.80 5.80
C GLY A 233 34.17 -23.98 5.26
N GLU A 234 34.60 -25.19 4.84
CA GLU A 234 35.78 -25.24 3.97
C GLU A 234 35.37 -24.67 2.61
N ALA A 235 35.84 -23.46 2.31
CA ALA A 235 35.75 -22.89 0.98
C ALA A 235 36.31 -23.92 -0.01
N ALA A 236 35.62 -24.14 -1.13
CA ALA A 236 36.17 -24.98 -2.18
C ALA A 236 37.59 -24.48 -2.48
N PRO A 237 38.61 -25.36 -2.52
CA PRO A 237 39.98 -24.93 -2.78
C PRO A 237 39.97 -24.06 -4.02
N GLN A 238 40.55 -22.86 -3.91
CA GLN A 238 40.60 -21.91 -4.99
C GLN A 238 41.23 -22.63 -6.19
N TYR A 239 40.43 -22.87 -7.24
CA TYR A 239 40.97 -23.43 -8.47
C TYR A 239 42.06 -22.46 -8.93
N PRO A 240 43.29 -22.93 -9.21
CA PRO A 240 44.33 -22.05 -9.73
C PRO A 240 43.76 -21.37 -10.98
N GLU A 241 43.77 -20.04 -10.98
CA GLU A 241 43.38 -19.26 -12.14
C GLU A 241 44.24 -19.75 -13.32
N PRO A 242 43.65 -20.14 -14.46
CA PRO A 242 44.43 -20.51 -15.62
C PRO A 242 45.35 -19.34 -15.95
N GLU A 243 46.68 -19.55 -15.94
CA GLU A 243 47.63 -18.54 -16.36
C GLU A 243 47.25 -18.09 -17.77
N LEU A 244 46.68 -16.88 -17.88
CA LEU A 244 46.44 -16.23 -19.15
C LEU A 244 47.80 -15.82 -19.70
N ARG A 245 48.49 -16.77 -20.35
CA ARG A 245 49.71 -16.49 -21.07
C ARG A 245 49.34 -15.72 -22.34
N CYS A 246 49.25 -14.40 -22.21
CA CYS A 246 49.04 -13.51 -23.33
C CYS A 246 50.34 -13.45 -24.15
N VAL A 247 50.49 -14.36 -25.11
CA VAL A 247 51.58 -14.27 -26.09
C VAL A 247 51.32 -13.03 -26.92
N LYS A 248 52.10 -11.96 -26.72
CA LYS A 248 52.06 -10.77 -27.59
C LYS A 248 52.46 -11.21 -29.00
N SER A 249 51.49 -11.49 -29.87
CA SER A 249 51.79 -11.66 -31.29
C SER A 249 52.00 -10.28 -31.89
N GLN A 250 53.25 -9.97 -32.21
CA GLN A 250 53.53 -8.91 -33.16
C GLN A 250 53.18 -9.46 -34.54
N ARG A 251 52.01 -9.07 -35.08
CA ARG A 251 51.75 -8.71 -36.50
C ARG A 251 50.30 -8.99 -36.87
N LYS A 252 49.81 -8.07 -37.71
CA LYS A 252 48.49 -7.91 -38.31
C LYS A 252 47.77 -9.21 -38.73
N MET A 253 46.44 -9.14 -38.64
CA MET A 253 45.38 -9.99 -39.21
C MET A 253 44.88 -11.11 -38.29
N GLY A 254 43.55 -11.17 -38.19
CA GLY A 254 42.78 -11.72 -37.08
C GLY A 254 42.88 -13.24 -36.89
N ASN A 255 42.80 -13.68 -35.63
CA ASN A 255 42.79 -15.10 -35.29
C ASN A 255 41.70 -15.43 -34.27
N ARG A 256 40.88 -16.39 -34.70
CA ARG A 256 39.95 -17.22 -33.96
C ARG A 256 40.68 -17.86 -32.78
N CYS A 257 40.13 -17.73 -31.56
CA CYS A 257 40.65 -18.43 -30.38
C CYS A 257 40.11 -19.87 -30.38
N ASP A 258 40.93 -20.85 -30.77
CA ASP A 258 40.60 -22.26 -30.64
C ASP A 258 40.85 -22.73 -29.20
N ARG A 259 39.86 -23.46 -28.66
CA ARG A 259 39.87 -24.02 -27.32
C ARG A 259 40.55 -25.39 -27.37
N VAL A 260 41.75 -25.53 -26.83
CA VAL A 260 42.40 -26.85 -26.70
C VAL A 260 41.71 -27.62 -25.56
N PRO A 261 41.18 -28.84 -25.79
CA PRO A 261 40.61 -29.64 -24.71
C PRO A 261 41.73 -30.23 -23.85
N GLY A 262 41.75 -29.86 -22.56
CA GLY A 262 42.63 -30.46 -21.57
C GLY A 262 42.33 -31.95 -21.40
N THR A 263 43.37 -32.77 -21.47
CA THR A 263 43.33 -34.21 -21.25
C THR A 263 43.02 -34.52 -19.77
N GLY A 264 41.74 -34.70 -19.46
CA GLY A 264 41.30 -35.18 -18.15
C GLY A 264 41.72 -36.64 -17.93
N LYS A 265 42.72 -36.87 -17.07
CA LYS A 265 43.00 -38.19 -16.50
C LYS A 265 41.73 -38.67 -15.77
N LYS A 266 41.15 -39.78 -16.22
CA LYS A 266 40.03 -40.46 -15.53
C LYS A 266 40.51 -40.91 -14.15
N ALA A 267 39.89 -40.42 -13.08
CA ALA A 267 40.06 -41.00 -11.75
C ALA A 267 39.32 -42.35 -11.71
N LEU A 268 40.04 -43.41 -11.35
CA LEU A 268 39.52 -44.76 -11.11
C LEU A 268 38.58 -44.78 -9.90
N PRO A 269 37.58 -45.70 -9.84
CA PRO A 269 36.67 -45.81 -8.72
C PRO A 269 37.38 -46.39 -7.49
N VAL A 270 37.22 -45.75 -6.33
CA VAL A 270 37.71 -46.24 -5.04
C VAL A 270 36.85 -47.43 -4.62
N VAL A 271 37.44 -48.62 -4.60
CA VAL A 271 36.85 -49.85 -4.06
C VAL A 271 36.80 -49.73 -2.54
N SER A 272 35.60 -49.81 -1.98
CA SER A 272 35.36 -49.85 -0.54
C SER A 272 35.67 -51.26 -0.02
N SER A 273 36.84 -51.47 0.59
CA SER A 273 37.11 -52.65 1.41
C SER A 273 36.24 -52.60 2.67
N ARG A 274 35.24 -53.48 2.74
CA ARG A 274 34.63 -53.90 4.00
C ARG A 274 35.54 -54.94 4.63
N SER A 275 36.08 -54.65 5.81
CA SER A 275 36.67 -55.64 6.70
C SER A 275 35.59 -56.16 7.66
N VAL A 276 35.71 -57.45 7.94
CA VAL A 276 34.80 -58.38 8.64
C VAL A 276 34.33 -57.89 9.99
#